data_AF-A0AAD5F6J0-F1
#
_entry.id   AF-A0AAD5F6J0-F1
#
_cell.length_a   1.000
_cell.length_b   1.000
_cell.length_c   1.000
_cell.angle_alpha   90.00
_cell.angle_beta   90.00
_cell.angle_gamma   90.00
#
_symmetry.space_group_name_H-M   'P 1'
#
loop_
_entity.id
_entity.type
_entity.pdbx_description
1 polymer ?
#
loop_
_entity_poly.entity_id
_entity_poly.type
_entity_poly.pdbx_seq_one_letter_code
_entity_poly.pdbx_strand_id
1 'polypeptide(L)'
;MDKIGFIKKDMYNLECSVNGKLRNHDVELVTEYFMAEQKKNEAFYFKIEGDGHDRFSRCFWADATSRRAYGFYGDVVVFDTTFNTNRYDLTFAPMLGVNNHGQTIVLACAFLSKETTESFVWMFEEFKKAMPGGEPKTIITDQDAAMAIAISIAFPTTFHRLCIWHITSKFSVKLPRDAYKEYWREFQKAIWDTDNKDEFDAKWNTVVTKAGLTDHPWLSSMFDLRESWVSAYARQFFAAGMSSSQRAEGSHGFFKQYISRRNSLMDFIIRFERALSHQREKELVADHVDAFEVAQCLLPMPMNKQMATLYTRTMFQKFEQELIQSTACFLELKTEDACKVVFNVSERKNWETRVAEVVHVKDSDHASCSCKRFEFVGIICKHILALFRRDQIEYMPDKYILKRWKKTTKSGLVSDANGNEIKDCADPGLLIKRSTMS
;
A
#
# COMPACT_ATOMS: atom_id res chain seq x y z
N MET A 1 -53.95 -22.56 -13.01
CA MET A 1 -52.60 -23.13 -12.87
C MET A 1 -51.70 -22.02 -12.40
N ASP A 2 -51.04 -22.28 -11.27
CA ASP A 2 -50.45 -21.29 -10.38
C ASP A 2 -49.38 -20.43 -11.04
N LYS A 3 -49.30 -19.17 -10.59
CA LYS A 3 -48.14 -18.31 -10.78
C LYS A 3 -46.98 -18.92 -10.00
N ILE A 4 -46.31 -19.90 -10.61
CA ILE A 4 -45.06 -20.47 -10.07
C ILE A 4 -44.07 -19.31 -10.00
N GLY A 5 -43.68 -18.93 -8.78
CA GLY A 5 -42.77 -17.83 -8.52
C GLY A 5 -41.39 -18.09 -9.11
N PHE A 6 -40.73 -17.02 -9.56
CA PHE A 6 -39.38 -17.06 -10.11
C PHE A 6 -38.38 -17.45 -9.02
N ILE A 7 -37.73 -18.61 -9.15
CA ILE A 7 -36.75 -19.08 -8.15
C ILE A 7 -35.31 -18.76 -8.56
N LYS A 8 -34.37 -18.80 -7.60
CA LYS A 8 -32.93 -18.58 -7.86
C LYS A 8 -32.38 -19.44 -9.00
N LYS A 9 -32.95 -20.64 -9.21
CA LYS A 9 -32.58 -21.56 -10.30
C LYS A 9 -33.04 -21.08 -11.67
N ASP A 10 -34.18 -20.39 -11.76
CA ASP A 10 -34.67 -19.79 -13.00
C ASP A 10 -33.83 -18.56 -13.37
N MET A 11 -33.46 -17.76 -12.37
CA MET A 11 -32.50 -16.67 -12.54
C MET A 11 -31.14 -17.19 -13.04
N TYR A 12 -30.65 -18.27 -12.43
CA TYR A 12 -29.42 -18.95 -12.86
C TYR A 12 -29.51 -19.48 -14.29
N ASN A 13 -30.62 -20.13 -14.67
CA ASN A 13 -30.81 -20.66 -16.02
C ASN A 13 -30.94 -19.54 -17.07
N LEU A 14 -31.60 -18.43 -16.74
CA LEU A 14 -31.70 -17.26 -17.60
C LEU A 14 -30.34 -16.57 -17.77
N GLU A 15 -29.59 -16.39 -16.68
CA GLU A 15 -28.24 -15.83 -16.68
C GLU A 15 -27.29 -16.72 -17.51
N CYS A 16 -27.36 -18.05 -17.37
CA CYS A 16 -26.62 -18.99 -18.22
C CYS A 16 -27.02 -18.91 -19.70
N SER A 17 -28.31 -18.76 -20.01
CA SER A 17 -28.83 -18.67 -21.38
C SER A 17 -28.40 -17.37 -22.07
N VAL A 18 -28.48 -16.23 -21.37
CA VAL A 18 -28.03 -14.92 -21.87
C VAL A 18 -26.50 -14.90 -22.01
N ASN A 19 -25.77 -15.38 -21.00
CA ASN A 19 -24.30 -15.44 -21.02
C ASN A 19 -23.75 -16.40 -22.08
N GLY A 20 -24.51 -17.45 -22.46
CA GLY A 20 -24.15 -18.37 -23.53
C GLY A 20 -24.13 -17.71 -24.92
N LYS A 21 -25.00 -16.72 -25.16
CA LYS A 21 -25.10 -16.00 -26.45
C LYS A 21 -24.04 -14.91 -26.62
N LEU A 22 -23.52 -14.34 -25.53
CA LEU A 22 -22.53 -13.24 -25.54
C LEU A 22 -21.07 -13.73 -25.61
N ARG A 23 -20.84 -15.04 -25.59
CA ARG A 23 -19.52 -15.66 -25.37
C ARG A 23 -18.43 -15.25 -26.38
N ASN A 24 -18.81 -14.92 -27.61
CA ASN A 24 -17.89 -14.52 -28.68
C ASN A 24 -17.73 -12.99 -28.85
N HIS A 25 -18.53 -12.18 -28.15
CA HIS A 25 -18.54 -10.71 -28.30
C HIS A 25 -18.13 -9.96 -27.01
N ASP A 26 -17.85 -10.67 -25.91
CA ASP A 26 -17.49 -10.06 -24.61
C ASP A 26 -16.32 -9.09 -24.70
N VAL A 27 -15.32 -9.39 -25.54
CA VAL A 27 -14.12 -8.56 -25.73
C VAL A 27 -14.47 -7.29 -26.49
N GLU A 28 -15.28 -7.41 -27.54
CA GLU A 28 -15.80 -6.29 -28.32
C GLU A 28 -16.62 -5.37 -27.42
N LEU A 29 -17.51 -5.92 -26.59
CA LEU A 29 -18.32 -5.16 -25.64
C LEU A 29 -17.49 -4.38 -24.62
N VAL A 30 -16.46 -5.01 -24.02
CA VAL A 30 -15.57 -4.31 -23.09
C VAL A 30 -14.74 -3.25 -23.82
N THR A 31 -14.32 -3.52 -25.06
CA THR A 31 -13.57 -2.56 -25.88
C THR A 31 -14.44 -1.33 -26.20
N GLU A 32 -15.67 -1.55 -26.68
CA GLU A 32 -16.64 -0.48 -26.94
C GLU A 32 -16.98 0.30 -25.68
N TYR A 33 -17.13 -0.40 -24.54
CA TYR A 33 -17.37 0.23 -23.25
C TYR A 33 -16.21 1.15 -22.86
N PHE A 34 -14.97 0.68 -22.93
CA PHE A 34 -13.79 1.49 -22.60
C PHE A 34 -13.56 2.63 -23.58
N MET A 35 -13.84 2.45 -24.88
CA MET A 35 -13.86 3.55 -25.84
C MET A 35 -14.92 4.60 -25.48
N ALA A 36 -16.09 4.18 -25.02
CA ALA A 36 -17.13 5.09 -24.56
C ALA A 36 -16.72 5.84 -23.28
N GLU A 37 -16.10 5.16 -22.31
CA GLU A 37 -15.57 5.80 -21.10
C GLU A 37 -14.45 6.81 -21.41
N GLN A 38 -13.53 6.46 -22.32
CA GLN A 38 -12.48 7.39 -22.79
C GLN A 38 -13.06 8.59 -23.55
N LYS A 39 -14.14 8.41 -24.30
CA LYS A 39 -14.85 9.52 -24.95
C LYS A 39 -15.56 10.43 -23.95
N LYS A 40 -16.06 9.88 -22.84
CA LYS A 40 -16.70 10.65 -21.75
C LYS A 40 -15.67 11.42 -20.94
N ASN A 41 -14.52 10.81 -20.68
CA ASN A 41 -13.41 11.41 -19.96
C ASN A 41 -12.09 11.00 -20.61
N GLU A 42 -11.41 11.94 -21.25
CA GLU A 42 -10.12 11.71 -21.93
C GLU A 42 -9.03 11.21 -20.97
N ALA A 43 -9.20 11.44 -19.66
CA ALA A 43 -8.33 10.90 -18.64
C ALA A 43 -8.63 9.44 -18.27
N PHE A 44 -9.62 8.78 -18.85
CA PHE A 44 -9.71 7.32 -18.80
C PHE A 44 -8.67 6.71 -19.76
N TYR A 45 -7.83 5.83 -19.23
CA TYR A 45 -6.78 5.17 -19.98
C TYR A 45 -7.05 3.67 -20.04
N PHE A 46 -6.91 3.08 -21.23
CA PHE A 46 -6.93 1.63 -21.37
C PHE A 46 -6.06 1.16 -22.53
N LYS A 47 -5.63 -0.10 -22.46
CA LYS A 47 -4.94 -0.81 -23.52
C LYS A 47 -5.47 -2.24 -23.57
N ILE A 48 -5.83 -2.72 -24.76
CA ILE A 48 -6.23 -4.11 -24.99
C ILE A 48 -5.32 -4.68 -26.07
N GLU A 49 -4.84 -5.90 -25.86
CA GLU A 49 -4.07 -6.65 -26.85
C GLU A 49 -4.59 -8.08 -26.98
N GLY A 50 -4.74 -8.51 -28.23
CA GLY A 50 -4.96 -9.91 -28.60
C GLY A 50 -3.66 -10.72 -28.55
N ASP A 51 -3.79 -12.04 -28.56
CA ASP A 51 -2.70 -12.95 -28.90
C ASP A 51 -2.48 -12.91 -30.43
N GLY A 52 -1.38 -13.52 -30.90
CA GLY A 52 -1.06 -13.60 -32.34
C GLY A 52 -2.08 -14.37 -33.19
N HIS A 53 -3.24 -14.74 -32.62
CA HIS A 53 -4.38 -15.39 -33.26
C HIS A 53 -5.69 -14.61 -33.02
N ASP A 54 -5.62 -13.30 -32.75
CA ASP A 54 -6.77 -12.41 -32.52
C ASP A 54 -7.66 -12.76 -31.32
N ARG A 55 -7.17 -13.58 -30.38
CA ARG A 55 -7.90 -13.89 -29.13
C ARG A 55 -7.44 -12.95 -28.02
N PHE A 56 -8.36 -12.43 -27.22
CA PHE A 56 -8.02 -11.56 -26.10
C PHE A 56 -6.93 -12.16 -25.18
N SER A 57 -5.82 -11.44 -25.04
CA SER A 57 -4.67 -11.90 -24.25
C SER A 57 -4.52 -11.10 -22.97
N ARG A 58 -4.59 -9.78 -23.06
CA ARG A 58 -4.36 -8.88 -21.93
C ARG A 58 -5.08 -7.55 -22.09
N CYS A 59 -5.47 -6.99 -20.96
CA CYS A 59 -6.12 -5.69 -20.89
C CYS A 59 -5.62 -4.93 -19.68
N PHE A 60 -5.39 -3.64 -19.84
CA PHE A 60 -5.05 -2.70 -18.78
C PHE A 60 -6.07 -1.55 -18.81
N TRP A 61 -6.51 -1.08 -17.65
CA TRP A 61 -7.33 0.13 -17.57
C TRP A 61 -7.13 0.90 -16.25
N ALA A 62 -7.34 2.21 -16.33
CA ALA A 62 -7.30 3.13 -15.20
C ALA A 62 -8.28 4.28 -15.46
N ASP A 63 -9.26 4.48 -14.57
CA ASP A 63 -10.16 5.61 -14.68
C ASP A 63 -9.52 6.92 -14.17
N ALA A 64 -10.14 8.05 -14.51
CA ALA A 64 -9.62 9.37 -14.16
C ALA A 64 -9.46 9.58 -12.65
N THR A 65 -10.40 9.06 -11.85
CA THR A 65 -10.35 9.16 -10.37
C THR A 65 -9.15 8.40 -9.81
N SER A 66 -8.88 7.20 -10.30
CA SER A 66 -7.75 6.38 -9.88
C SER A 66 -6.40 6.96 -10.33
N ARG A 67 -6.32 7.49 -11.56
CA ARG A 67 -5.12 8.22 -12.03
C ARG A 67 -4.88 9.50 -11.23
N ARG A 68 -5.94 10.26 -10.94
CA ARG A 68 -5.85 11.46 -10.09
C ARG A 68 -5.40 11.10 -8.68
N ALA A 69 -5.93 10.02 -8.11
CA ALA A 69 -5.51 9.51 -6.82
C ALA A 69 -4.03 9.10 -6.83
N TYR A 70 -3.51 8.51 -7.92
CA TYR A 70 -2.08 8.24 -8.07
C TYR A 70 -1.23 9.52 -7.98
N GLY A 71 -1.68 10.63 -8.55
CA GLY A 71 -0.96 11.91 -8.43
C GLY A 71 -0.73 12.37 -6.98
N PHE A 72 -1.60 11.98 -6.06
CA PHE A 72 -1.44 12.26 -4.63
C PHE A 72 -0.80 11.11 -3.85
N TYR A 73 -1.06 9.87 -4.29
CA TYR A 73 -0.86 8.66 -3.51
C TYR A 73 0.07 7.60 -4.13
N GLY A 74 0.63 7.87 -5.31
CA GLY A 74 1.40 6.94 -6.13
C GLY A 74 2.86 6.73 -5.72
N ASP A 75 3.31 7.34 -4.62
CA ASP A 75 4.62 7.05 -4.03
C ASP A 75 4.77 5.58 -3.58
N VAL A 76 3.67 4.91 -3.21
CA VAL A 76 3.66 3.51 -2.76
C VAL A 76 2.53 2.74 -3.44
N VAL A 77 2.90 1.67 -4.14
CA VAL A 77 1.95 0.73 -4.78
C VAL A 77 2.08 -0.64 -4.13
N VAL A 78 0.95 -1.31 -3.92
CA VAL A 78 0.87 -2.72 -3.54
C VAL A 78 0.29 -3.48 -4.71
N PHE A 79 0.95 -4.57 -5.08
CA PHE A 79 0.55 -5.39 -6.21
C PHE A 79 0.55 -6.86 -5.85
N ASP A 80 -0.56 -7.53 -6.16
CA ASP A 80 -0.74 -8.96 -6.04
C ASP A 80 -1.86 -9.40 -6.96
N THR A 81 -1.67 -10.53 -7.63
CA THR A 81 -2.59 -11.06 -8.62
C THR A 81 -3.64 -11.98 -7.98
N THR A 82 -4.76 -12.17 -8.65
CA THR A 82 -5.78 -13.11 -8.17
C THR A 82 -6.52 -13.80 -9.30
N PHE A 83 -6.77 -15.09 -9.11
CA PHE A 83 -7.48 -15.95 -10.05
C PHE A 83 -8.96 -16.14 -9.66
N ASN A 84 -9.70 -16.88 -10.51
CA ASN A 84 -11.10 -17.27 -10.31
C ASN A 84 -12.08 -16.08 -10.27
N THR A 85 -11.81 -15.07 -11.09
CA THR A 85 -12.59 -13.82 -11.12
C THR A 85 -13.51 -13.71 -12.33
N ASN A 86 -13.28 -14.48 -13.39
CA ASN A 86 -14.01 -14.46 -14.64
C ASN A 86 -13.99 -15.85 -15.30
N ARG A 87 -14.90 -16.08 -16.25
CA ARG A 87 -15.08 -17.39 -16.93
C ARG A 87 -13.98 -17.77 -17.92
N TYR A 88 -13.08 -16.84 -18.22
CA TYR A 88 -11.96 -17.03 -19.14
C TYR A 88 -10.66 -17.42 -18.43
N ASP A 89 -10.73 -17.61 -17.11
CA ASP A 89 -9.59 -17.94 -16.24
C ASP A 89 -8.45 -16.91 -16.34
N LEU A 90 -8.77 -15.67 -16.73
CA LEU A 90 -7.81 -14.57 -16.74
C LEU A 90 -7.46 -14.17 -15.32
N THR A 91 -6.19 -13.87 -15.12
CA THR A 91 -5.66 -13.33 -13.87
C THR A 91 -6.14 -11.88 -13.73
N PHE A 92 -6.82 -11.56 -12.64
CA PHE A 92 -7.14 -10.18 -12.29
C PHE A 92 -6.00 -9.59 -11.46
N ALA A 93 -5.46 -8.47 -11.91
CA ALA A 93 -4.26 -7.86 -11.37
C ALA A 93 -4.54 -6.40 -10.99
N PRO A 94 -5.10 -6.13 -9.80
CA PRO A 94 -5.32 -4.77 -9.33
C PRO A 94 -4.03 -4.16 -8.76
N MET A 95 -3.71 -2.93 -9.16
CA MET A 95 -2.66 -2.12 -8.57
C MET A 95 -3.29 -1.21 -7.51
N LEU A 96 -2.82 -1.33 -6.27
CA LEU A 96 -3.46 -0.73 -5.11
C LEU A 96 -2.56 0.32 -4.46
N GLY A 97 -3.19 1.34 -3.87
CA GLY A 97 -2.53 2.38 -3.09
C GLY A 97 -3.17 2.54 -1.71
N VAL A 98 -2.69 3.55 -0.98
CA VAL A 98 -3.25 3.94 0.31
C VAL A 98 -3.50 5.44 0.34
N ASN A 99 -4.75 5.86 0.53
CA ASN A 99 -5.11 7.28 0.62
C ASN A 99 -4.70 7.91 1.97
N ASN A 100 -4.95 9.21 2.13
CA ASN A 100 -4.64 9.96 3.34
C ASN A 100 -5.39 9.48 4.61
N HIS A 101 -6.44 8.67 4.47
CA HIS A 101 -7.15 8.03 5.58
C HIS A 101 -6.58 6.66 5.96
N GLY A 102 -5.59 6.16 5.22
CA GLY A 102 -5.04 4.81 5.44
C GLY A 102 -5.89 3.69 4.84
N GLN A 103 -6.89 4.03 4.01
CA GLN A 103 -7.76 3.10 3.32
C GLN A 103 -7.09 2.63 2.02
N THR A 104 -7.35 1.37 1.64
CA THR A 104 -6.87 0.83 0.37
C THR A 104 -7.70 1.40 -0.79
N ILE A 105 -7.03 1.85 -1.84
CA ILE A 105 -7.64 2.40 -3.06
C ILE A 105 -7.13 1.66 -4.29
N VAL A 106 -7.96 1.53 -5.32
CA VAL A 106 -7.52 1.01 -6.64
C VAL A 106 -6.93 2.15 -7.47
N LEU A 107 -5.73 1.95 -8.00
CA LEU A 107 -5.01 2.90 -8.86
C LEU A 107 -5.11 2.53 -10.34
N ALA A 108 -5.12 1.23 -10.64
CA ALA A 108 -5.39 0.69 -11.97
C ALA A 108 -5.65 -0.81 -11.85
N CYS A 109 -6.07 -1.42 -12.96
CA CYS A 109 -6.33 -2.84 -13.04
C CYS A 109 -5.82 -3.42 -14.36
N ALA A 110 -5.56 -4.72 -14.36
CA ALA A 110 -5.33 -5.46 -15.57
C ALA A 110 -5.96 -6.87 -15.53
N PHE A 111 -6.17 -7.41 -16.72
CA PHE A 111 -6.37 -8.82 -16.97
C PHE A 111 -5.17 -9.39 -17.72
N LEU A 112 -4.64 -10.51 -17.22
CA LEU A 112 -3.53 -11.23 -17.86
C LEU A 112 -3.93 -12.68 -18.14
N SER A 113 -3.69 -13.14 -19.35
CA SER A 113 -3.84 -14.57 -19.71
C SER A 113 -2.82 -15.47 -19.02
N LYS A 114 -1.62 -14.96 -18.73
CA LYS A 114 -0.55 -15.70 -18.06
C LYS A 114 0.24 -14.78 -17.12
N GLU A 115 0.74 -15.35 -16.02
CA GLU A 115 1.68 -14.69 -15.11
C GLU A 115 3.11 -14.99 -15.57
N THR A 116 3.53 -14.31 -16.64
CA THR A 116 4.89 -14.39 -17.18
C THR A 116 5.61 -13.07 -17.02
N THR A 117 6.94 -13.09 -17.07
CA THR A 117 7.76 -11.87 -17.02
C THR A 117 7.33 -10.89 -18.10
N GLU A 118 7.07 -11.35 -19.33
CA GLU A 118 6.64 -10.52 -20.45
C GLU A 118 5.25 -9.89 -20.22
N SER A 119 4.34 -10.64 -19.59
CA SER A 119 3.02 -10.14 -19.21
C SER A 119 3.11 -9.05 -18.14
N PHE A 120 3.95 -9.25 -17.12
CA PHE A 120 4.18 -8.27 -16.07
C PHE A 120 4.91 -7.02 -16.57
N VAL A 121 5.95 -7.17 -17.41
CA VAL A 121 6.66 -6.03 -18.02
C VAL A 121 5.69 -5.17 -18.79
N TRP A 122 4.86 -5.77 -19.66
CA TRP A 122 3.84 -5.02 -20.40
C TRP A 122 2.89 -4.25 -19.47
N MET A 123 2.35 -4.92 -18.45
CA MET A 123 1.41 -4.27 -17.53
C MET A 123 2.06 -3.11 -16.77
N PHE A 124 3.30 -3.28 -16.29
CA PHE A 124 4.01 -2.23 -15.57
C PHE A 124 4.38 -1.06 -16.48
N GLU A 125 4.73 -1.31 -17.74
CA GLU A 125 4.93 -0.27 -18.75
C GLU A 125 3.63 0.49 -19.07
N GLU A 126 2.50 -0.20 -19.24
CA GLU A 126 1.20 0.46 -19.43
C GLU A 126 0.78 1.25 -18.18
N PHE A 127 1.07 0.73 -16.98
CA PHE A 127 0.88 1.46 -15.73
C PHE A 127 1.69 2.75 -15.70
N LYS A 128 2.99 2.67 -16.03
CA LYS A 128 3.89 3.83 -16.10
C LYS A 128 3.40 4.90 -17.08
N LYS A 129 2.90 4.49 -18.25
CA LYS A 129 2.34 5.39 -19.27
C LYS A 129 1.04 6.05 -18.81
N ALA A 130 0.19 5.29 -18.13
CA ALA A 130 -1.11 5.78 -17.66
C ALA A 130 -0.98 6.77 -16.50
N MET A 131 -0.03 6.54 -15.59
CA MET A 131 0.02 7.25 -14.31
C MET A 131 0.73 8.60 -14.40
N PRO A 132 0.18 9.67 -13.78
CA PRO A 132 0.88 10.95 -13.68
C PRO A 132 2.14 10.78 -12.82
N GLY A 133 3.29 11.24 -13.31
CA GLY A 133 4.57 11.08 -12.64
C GLY A 133 5.28 9.74 -12.88
N GLY A 134 4.69 8.82 -13.65
CA GLY A 134 5.36 7.59 -14.08
C GLY A 134 5.41 6.50 -13.00
N GLU A 135 6.59 5.92 -12.79
CA GLU A 135 6.81 4.79 -11.87
C GLU A 135 6.66 5.18 -10.38
N PRO A 136 6.22 4.26 -9.50
CA PRO A 136 6.09 4.55 -8.08
C PRO A 136 7.46 4.62 -7.40
N LYS A 137 7.56 5.22 -6.20
CA LYS A 137 8.83 5.22 -5.46
C LYS A 137 9.10 3.87 -4.78
N THR A 138 8.04 3.23 -4.29
CA THR A 138 8.08 1.91 -3.66
C THR A 138 6.97 1.03 -4.22
N ILE A 139 7.30 -0.22 -4.54
CA ILE A 139 6.30 -1.24 -4.87
C ILE A 139 6.42 -2.43 -3.92
N ILE A 140 5.29 -2.93 -3.43
CA ILE A 140 5.22 -4.08 -2.52
C ILE A 140 4.54 -5.24 -3.23
N THR A 141 5.24 -6.36 -3.38
CA THR A 141 4.72 -7.60 -3.98
C THR A 141 5.00 -8.80 -3.10
N ASP A 142 4.52 -9.98 -3.50
CA ASP A 142 5.00 -11.25 -2.98
C ASP A 142 6.40 -11.61 -3.53
N GLN A 143 6.83 -12.86 -3.30
CA GLN A 143 8.14 -13.36 -3.74
C GLN A 143 8.04 -14.10 -5.08
N ASP A 144 7.38 -13.49 -6.07
CA ASP A 144 7.34 -14.00 -7.44
C ASP A 144 8.56 -13.52 -8.27
N ALA A 145 9.22 -14.46 -8.94
CA ALA A 145 10.43 -14.19 -9.71
C ALA A 145 10.14 -13.41 -10.99
N ALA A 146 9.01 -13.66 -11.65
CA ALA A 146 8.62 -12.97 -12.87
C ALA A 146 8.27 -11.51 -12.57
N MET A 147 7.57 -11.24 -11.47
CA MET A 147 7.33 -9.89 -10.97
C MET A 147 8.63 -9.15 -10.65
N ALA A 148 9.57 -9.78 -9.94
CA ALA A 148 10.84 -9.16 -9.57
C ALA A 148 11.65 -8.72 -10.80
N ILE A 149 11.75 -9.60 -11.81
CA ILE A 149 12.43 -9.29 -13.08
C ILE A 149 11.67 -8.17 -13.81
N ALA A 150 10.35 -8.26 -13.91
CA ALA A 150 9.54 -7.27 -14.60
C ALA A 150 9.63 -5.87 -13.97
N ILE A 151 9.63 -5.79 -12.64
CA ILE A 151 9.83 -4.55 -11.89
C ILE A 151 11.21 -3.98 -12.17
N SER A 152 12.26 -4.81 -12.18
CA SER A 152 13.62 -4.32 -12.48
C SER A 152 13.76 -3.72 -13.89
N ILE A 153 12.93 -4.17 -14.84
CA ILE A 153 12.92 -3.69 -16.22
C ILE A 153 12.07 -2.42 -16.36
N ALA A 154 10.79 -2.48 -15.95
CA ALA A 154 9.84 -1.39 -16.16
C ALA A 154 10.02 -0.23 -15.16
N PHE A 155 10.47 -0.58 -13.94
CA PHE A 155 10.57 0.31 -12.79
C PHE A 155 11.98 0.41 -12.18
N PRO A 156 13.02 0.80 -12.95
CA PRO A 156 14.41 0.69 -12.53
C PRO A 156 14.80 1.56 -11.32
N THR A 157 14.04 2.62 -11.01
CA THR A 157 14.31 3.49 -9.84
C THR A 157 13.43 3.20 -8.63
N THR A 158 12.45 2.30 -8.78
CA THR A 158 11.52 1.94 -7.71
C THR A 158 12.17 0.99 -6.72
N PHE A 159 11.99 1.26 -5.43
CA PHE A 159 12.36 0.31 -4.39
C PHE A 159 11.36 -0.86 -4.37
N HIS A 160 11.84 -2.05 -4.74
CA HIS A 160 11.05 -3.28 -4.67
C HIS A 160 11.11 -3.90 -3.27
N ARG A 161 9.98 -3.83 -2.57
CA ARG A 161 9.81 -4.44 -1.25
C ARG A 161 9.05 -5.76 -1.35
N LEU A 162 9.63 -6.83 -0.83
CA LEU A 162 8.96 -8.12 -0.73
C LEU A 162 8.09 -8.19 0.53
N CYS A 163 6.94 -8.85 0.39
CA CYS A 163 6.00 -9.07 1.47
C CYS A 163 6.61 -9.96 2.55
N ILE A 164 6.85 -9.38 3.73
CA ILE A 164 7.40 -10.09 4.88
C ILE A 164 6.50 -11.24 5.35
N TRP A 165 5.18 -11.11 5.18
CA TRP A 165 4.23 -12.16 5.57
C TRP A 165 4.39 -13.42 4.69
N HIS A 166 4.49 -13.24 3.37
CA HIS A 166 4.73 -14.35 2.44
C HIS A 166 6.08 -15.04 2.66
N ILE A 167 7.11 -14.30 3.08
CA ILE A 167 8.42 -14.89 3.41
C ILE A 167 8.33 -15.64 4.75
N THR A 168 7.77 -15.01 5.78
CA THR A 168 7.68 -15.58 7.12
C THR A 168 6.76 -16.80 7.19
N SER A 169 5.69 -16.86 6.40
CA SER A 169 4.79 -18.03 6.33
C SER A 169 5.48 -19.29 5.80
N LYS A 170 6.49 -19.13 4.93
CA LYS A 170 7.25 -20.24 4.35
C LYS A 170 8.22 -20.90 5.33
N PHE A 171 8.58 -20.27 6.47
CA PHE A 171 9.52 -20.86 7.44
C PHE A 171 9.06 -22.24 7.93
N SER A 172 7.76 -22.38 8.20
CA SER A 172 7.17 -23.64 8.68
C SER A 172 7.27 -24.80 7.68
N VAL A 173 7.39 -24.47 6.40
CA VAL A 173 7.47 -25.43 5.28
C VAL A 173 8.91 -25.67 4.84
N LYS A 174 9.76 -24.63 4.94
CA LYS A 174 11.13 -24.65 4.44
C LYS A 174 12.14 -25.16 5.46
N LEU A 175 11.88 -24.99 6.76
CA LEU A 175 12.77 -25.49 7.80
C LEU A 175 12.40 -26.91 8.24
N PRO A 176 13.37 -27.71 8.71
CA PRO A 176 13.07 -28.94 9.43
C PRO A 176 12.09 -28.68 10.59
N ARG A 177 11.13 -29.58 10.80
CA ARG A 177 10.04 -29.38 11.78
C ARG A 177 10.55 -29.06 13.19
N ASP A 178 11.58 -29.76 13.64
CA ASP A 178 12.15 -29.56 14.99
C ASP A 178 12.84 -28.21 15.10
N ALA A 179 13.65 -27.84 14.09
CA ALA A 179 14.30 -26.53 14.03
C ALA A 179 13.28 -25.38 13.99
N TYR A 180 12.19 -25.51 13.22
CA TYR A 180 11.12 -24.50 13.22
C TYR A 180 10.48 -24.37 14.60
N LYS A 181 10.11 -25.50 15.23
CA LYS A 181 9.45 -25.48 16.55
C LYS A 181 10.32 -24.85 17.63
N GLU A 182 11.63 -25.08 17.59
CA GLU A 182 12.58 -24.61 18.59
C GLU A 182 13.03 -23.16 18.34
N TYR A 183 13.43 -22.82 17.11
CA TYR A 183 14.12 -21.57 16.80
C TYR A 183 13.25 -20.48 16.17
N TRP A 184 11.99 -20.76 15.79
CA TRP A 184 11.14 -19.76 15.12
C TRP A 184 10.98 -18.47 15.92
N ARG A 185 10.89 -18.55 17.25
CA ARG A 185 10.82 -17.36 18.11
C ARG A 185 12.08 -16.50 18.03
N GLU A 186 13.26 -17.12 17.94
CA GLU A 186 14.53 -16.39 17.76
C GLU A 186 14.61 -15.75 16.37
N PHE A 187 14.16 -16.44 15.32
CA PHE A 187 14.02 -15.84 13.98
C PHE A 187 13.05 -14.66 13.99
N GLN A 188 11.91 -14.76 14.66
CA GLN A 188 10.96 -13.64 14.78
C GLN A 188 11.58 -12.44 15.48
N LYS A 189 12.35 -12.65 16.56
CA LYS A 189 13.09 -11.57 17.24
C LYS A 189 14.12 -10.95 16.31
N ALA A 190 14.89 -11.74 15.57
CA ALA A 190 15.84 -11.21 14.60
C ALA A 190 15.11 -10.38 13.52
N ILE A 191 13.98 -10.84 13.00
CA ILE A 191 13.26 -10.17 11.90
C ILE A 191 12.55 -8.87 12.33
N TRP A 192 11.93 -8.87 13.52
CA TRP A 192 11.01 -7.81 13.95
C TRP A 192 11.56 -6.89 15.04
N ASP A 193 12.56 -7.35 15.80
CA ASP A 193 13.07 -6.68 16.99
C ASP A 193 14.51 -6.19 16.82
N THR A 194 14.84 -5.78 15.59
CA THR A 194 16.11 -5.15 15.24
C THR A 194 15.84 -3.87 14.46
N ASP A 195 16.43 -2.77 14.92
CA ASP A 195 16.26 -1.46 14.29
C ASP A 195 17.48 -1.05 13.45
N ASN A 196 18.60 -1.78 13.52
CA ASN A 196 19.80 -1.53 12.71
C ASN A 196 20.30 -2.80 12.00
N LYS A 197 21.07 -2.60 10.93
CA LYS A 197 21.55 -3.65 10.02
C LYS A 197 22.49 -4.62 10.72
N ASP A 198 23.44 -4.10 11.49
CA ASP A 198 24.47 -4.91 12.16
C ASP A 198 23.86 -5.83 13.23
N GLU A 199 22.88 -5.33 13.98
CA GLU A 199 22.13 -6.12 14.96
C GLU A 199 21.31 -7.22 14.30
N PHE A 200 20.68 -6.94 13.15
CA PHE A 200 20.00 -7.96 12.35
C PHE A 200 20.98 -9.04 11.91
N ASP A 201 22.08 -8.67 11.26
CA ASP A 201 23.07 -9.63 10.74
C ASP A 201 23.64 -10.49 11.89
N ALA A 202 23.97 -9.90 13.03
CA ALA A 202 24.46 -10.62 14.21
C ALA A 202 23.42 -11.60 14.78
N LYS A 203 22.17 -11.15 15.00
CA LYS A 203 21.10 -12.02 15.54
C LYS A 203 20.72 -13.12 14.56
N TRP A 204 20.62 -12.80 13.26
CA TRP A 204 20.34 -13.77 12.20
C TRP A 204 21.41 -14.86 12.14
N ASN A 205 22.69 -14.47 12.06
CA ASN A 205 23.79 -15.43 12.02
C ASN A 205 23.86 -16.29 13.29
N THR A 206 23.55 -15.70 14.45
CA THR A 206 23.48 -16.42 15.72
C THR A 206 22.40 -17.51 15.70
N VAL A 207 21.17 -17.18 15.30
CA VAL A 207 20.07 -18.17 15.28
C VAL A 207 20.29 -19.25 14.23
N VAL A 208 20.81 -18.88 13.05
CA VAL A 208 21.13 -19.82 11.97
C VAL A 208 22.20 -20.82 12.41
N THR A 209 23.26 -20.35 13.07
CA THR A 209 24.34 -21.20 13.57
C THR A 209 23.86 -22.12 14.68
N LYS A 210 23.12 -21.59 15.67
CA LYS A 210 22.56 -22.39 16.77
C LYS A 210 21.63 -23.50 16.27
N ALA A 211 20.83 -23.21 15.25
CA ALA A 211 19.92 -24.17 14.65
C ALA A 211 20.64 -25.23 13.77
N GLY A 212 21.95 -25.11 13.53
CA GLY A 212 22.69 -25.98 12.61
C GLY A 212 22.28 -25.79 11.14
N LEU A 213 21.84 -24.59 10.76
CA LEU A 213 21.25 -24.29 9.45
C LEU A 213 22.15 -23.39 8.58
N THR A 214 23.44 -23.30 8.88
CA THR A 214 24.39 -22.41 8.19
C THR A 214 24.41 -22.62 6.67
N ASP A 215 24.36 -23.88 6.22
CA ASP A 215 24.39 -24.22 4.79
C ASP A 215 22.99 -24.34 4.17
N HIS A 216 21.93 -23.88 4.84
CA HIS A 216 20.56 -24.04 4.37
C HIS A 216 20.27 -23.12 3.16
N PRO A 217 20.08 -23.65 1.94
CA PRO A 217 20.08 -22.84 0.71
C PRO A 217 19.01 -21.75 0.70
N TRP A 218 17.82 -22.09 1.23
CA TRP A 218 16.72 -21.13 1.29
C TRP A 218 16.98 -20.00 2.29
N LEU A 219 17.65 -20.27 3.43
CA LEU A 219 17.96 -19.21 4.41
C LEU A 219 19.07 -18.29 3.87
N SER A 220 20.06 -18.84 3.17
CA SER A 220 21.06 -18.05 2.45
C SER A 220 20.38 -17.10 1.46
N SER A 221 19.47 -17.61 0.62
CA SER A 221 18.71 -16.78 -0.31
C SER A 221 17.86 -15.72 0.38
N MET A 222 17.24 -16.02 1.54
CA MET A 222 16.49 -15.00 2.28
C MET A 222 17.40 -13.92 2.87
N PHE A 223 18.61 -14.30 3.30
CA PHE A 223 19.61 -13.36 3.78
C PHE A 223 20.14 -12.48 2.64
N ASP A 224 20.36 -13.03 1.45
CA ASP A 224 20.77 -12.25 0.27
C ASP A 224 19.71 -11.21 -0.12
N LEU A 225 18.43 -11.56 0.03
CA LEU A 225 17.30 -10.66 -0.24
C LEU A 225 16.98 -9.69 0.92
N ARG A 226 17.74 -9.67 2.02
CA ARG A 226 17.39 -8.94 3.25
C ARG A 226 17.06 -7.47 3.05
N GLU A 227 17.70 -6.82 2.09
CA GLU A 227 17.46 -5.40 1.79
C GLU A 227 16.02 -5.12 1.34
N SER A 228 15.38 -6.09 0.70
CA SER A 228 14.03 -5.95 0.14
C SER A 228 12.91 -6.34 1.11
N TRP A 229 13.18 -6.99 2.25
CA TRP A 229 12.09 -7.46 3.14
C TRP A 229 12.32 -7.24 4.63
N VAL A 230 13.57 -7.20 5.08
CA VAL A 230 13.89 -7.05 6.50
C VAL A 230 13.68 -5.60 6.92
N SER A 231 12.97 -5.42 8.04
CA SER A 231 12.63 -4.09 8.55
C SER A 231 13.85 -3.19 8.76
N ALA A 232 14.93 -3.73 9.34
CA ALA A 232 16.18 -2.99 9.61
C ALA A 232 16.82 -2.39 8.35
N TYR A 233 16.62 -3.00 7.17
CA TYR A 233 17.13 -2.48 5.90
C TYR A 233 16.09 -1.62 5.18
N ALA A 234 14.84 -2.09 5.12
CA ALA A 234 13.84 -1.53 4.24
C ALA A 234 13.07 -0.34 4.83
N ARG A 235 13.15 -0.06 6.14
CA ARG A 235 12.45 1.08 6.77
C ARG A 235 13.01 2.46 6.39
N GLN A 236 14.19 2.52 5.78
CA GLN A 236 14.72 3.78 5.23
C GLN A 236 13.91 4.29 4.02
N PHE A 237 13.11 3.42 3.39
CA PHE A 237 12.23 3.77 2.28
C PHE A 237 10.79 3.96 2.77
N PHE A 238 10.12 4.97 2.23
CA PHE A 238 8.72 5.21 2.53
C PHE A 238 7.83 4.11 1.93
N ALA A 239 7.00 3.50 2.77
CA ALA A 239 6.07 2.45 2.38
C ALA A 239 4.68 2.64 3.02
N ALA A 240 4.36 3.85 3.49
CA ALA A 240 3.14 4.17 4.22
C ALA A 240 2.86 3.21 5.41
N GLY A 241 3.93 2.71 6.03
CA GLY A 241 3.87 1.75 7.13
C GLY A 241 3.53 0.29 6.74
N MET A 242 3.54 -0.04 5.44
CA MET A 242 3.24 -1.38 4.96
C MET A 242 4.51 -2.22 4.85
N SER A 243 4.48 -3.40 5.47
CA SER A 243 5.54 -4.42 5.32
C SER A 243 5.07 -5.64 4.53
N SER A 244 3.77 -5.76 4.26
CA SER A 244 3.14 -6.90 3.60
C SER A 244 2.18 -6.44 2.50
N SER A 245 1.91 -7.36 1.56
CA SER A 245 0.87 -7.24 0.54
C SER A 245 -0.54 -7.58 1.06
N GLN A 246 -0.75 -7.67 2.39
CA GLN A 246 -2.03 -8.04 3.01
C GLN A 246 -3.21 -7.17 2.53
N ARG A 247 -2.96 -5.92 2.15
CA ARG A 247 -3.99 -5.05 1.57
C ARG A 247 -4.50 -5.56 0.24
N ALA A 248 -3.66 -6.21 -0.55
CA ALA A 248 -4.06 -6.84 -1.80
C ALA A 248 -4.91 -8.08 -1.54
N GLU A 249 -4.50 -8.96 -0.63
CA GLU A 249 -5.32 -10.11 -0.20
C GLU A 249 -6.70 -9.67 0.33
N GLY A 250 -6.73 -8.64 1.18
CA GLY A 250 -7.98 -8.05 1.68
C GLY A 250 -8.83 -7.43 0.57
N SER A 251 -8.19 -6.79 -0.41
CA SER A 251 -8.88 -6.24 -1.59
C SER A 251 -9.44 -7.34 -2.48
N HIS A 252 -8.72 -8.45 -2.68
CA HIS A 252 -9.24 -9.61 -3.41
C HIS A 252 -10.45 -10.19 -2.69
N GLY A 253 -10.38 -10.34 -1.37
CA GLY A 253 -11.50 -10.79 -0.54
C GLY A 253 -12.72 -9.88 -0.65
N PHE A 254 -12.51 -8.55 -0.71
CA PHE A 254 -13.58 -7.58 -0.96
C PHE A 254 -14.18 -7.75 -2.37
N PHE A 255 -13.36 -7.77 -3.42
CA PHE A 255 -13.86 -7.89 -4.79
C PHE A 255 -14.58 -9.21 -5.03
N LYS A 256 -14.10 -10.33 -4.48
CA LYS A 256 -14.73 -11.67 -4.59
C LYS A 256 -16.12 -11.76 -3.95
N GLN A 257 -16.58 -10.74 -3.22
CA GLN A 257 -17.99 -10.62 -2.80
C GLN A 257 -18.91 -10.19 -3.95
N TYR A 258 -18.35 -9.54 -4.97
CA TYR A 258 -19.05 -9.02 -6.14
C TYR A 258 -18.83 -9.88 -7.39
N ILE A 259 -17.59 -10.36 -7.56
CA ILE A 259 -17.13 -11.11 -8.75
C ILE A 259 -16.90 -12.58 -8.43
N SER A 260 -16.93 -13.42 -9.46
CA SER A 260 -16.80 -14.86 -9.41
C SER A 260 -16.33 -15.42 -10.75
N ARG A 261 -15.80 -16.64 -10.75
CA ARG A 261 -15.39 -17.36 -11.96
C ARG A 261 -16.51 -17.53 -13.03
N ARG A 262 -17.78 -17.27 -12.71
CA ARG A 262 -18.88 -17.38 -13.67
C ARG A 262 -19.09 -16.11 -14.49
N ASN A 263 -18.53 -14.98 -14.06
CA ASN A 263 -18.78 -13.71 -14.73
C ASN A 263 -18.18 -13.70 -16.14
N SER A 264 -18.95 -13.15 -17.08
CA SER A 264 -18.47 -12.69 -18.37
C SER A 264 -17.50 -11.50 -18.17
N LEU A 265 -16.76 -11.07 -19.19
CA LEU A 265 -15.87 -9.91 -19.02
C LEU A 265 -16.68 -8.64 -18.71
N MET A 266 -17.78 -8.42 -19.43
CA MET A 266 -18.62 -7.24 -19.20
C MET A 266 -19.36 -7.30 -17.86
N ASP A 267 -19.85 -8.49 -17.46
CA ASP A 267 -20.48 -8.67 -16.14
C ASP A 267 -19.47 -8.45 -15.00
N PHE A 268 -18.21 -8.86 -15.19
CA PHE A 268 -17.13 -8.48 -14.28
C PHE A 268 -17.01 -6.97 -14.18
N ILE A 269 -16.90 -6.24 -15.30
CA ILE A 269 -16.69 -4.78 -15.30
C ILE A 269 -17.82 -4.07 -14.54
N ILE A 270 -19.07 -4.39 -14.84
CA ILE A 270 -20.24 -3.80 -14.17
C ILE A 270 -20.21 -4.06 -12.65
N ARG A 271 -19.88 -5.28 -12.23
CA ARG A 271 -19.82 -5.65 -10.80
C ARG A 271 -18.61 -5.02 -10.10
N PHE A 272 -17.47 -4.96 -10.79
CA PHE A 272 -16.26 -4.32 -10.32
C PHE A 272 -16.47 -2.82 -10.09
N GLU A 273 -17.13 -2.11 -11.02
CA GLU A 273 -17.43 -0.69 -10.87
C GLU A 273 -18.37 -0.39 -9.70
N ARG A 274 -19.33 -1.27 -9.44
CA ARG A 274 -20.18 -1.19 -8.23
C ARG A 274 -19.35 -1.35 -6.96
N ALA A 275 -18.44 -2.33 -6.92
CA ALA A 275 -17.54 -2.53 -5.79
C ALA A 275 -16.60 -1.33 -5.59
N LEU A 276 -16.07 -0.78 -6.68
CA LEU A 276 -15.21 0.39 -6.67
C LEU A 276 -15.94 1.64 -6.19
N SER A 277 -17.19 1.83 -6.62
CA SER A 277 -18.07 2.91 -6.14
C SER A 277 -18.30 2.82 -4.63
N HIS A 278 -18.58 1.62 -4.10
CA HIS A 278 -18.71 1.42 -2.65
C HIS A 278 -17.38 1.68 -1.91
N GLN A 279 -16.24 1.28 -2.47
CA GLN A 279 -14.93 1.61 -1.87
C GLN A 279 -14.73 3.13 -1.80
N ARG A 280 -15.06 3.87 -2.86
CA ARG A 280 -14.96 5.34 -2.93
C ARG A 280 -15.93 6.05 -2.00
N GLU A 281 -17.13 5.50 -1.81
CA GLU A 281 -18.09 6.03 -0.83
C GLU A 281 -17.52 6.03 0.59
N LYS A 282 -16.77 4.99 0.99
CA LYS A 282 -16.11 4.95 2.31
C LYS A 282 -15.07 6.05 2.49
N GLU A 283 -14.42 6.47 1.40
CA GLU A 283 -13.50 7.60 1.42
C GLU A 283 -14.26 8.93 1.54
N LEU A 284 -15.39 9.09 0.85
CA LEU A 284 -16.26 10.27 0.97
C LEU A 284 -16.81 10.43 2.39
N VAL A 285 -17.21 9.34 3.03
CA VAL A 285 -17.64 9.35 4.44
C VAL A 285 -16.51 9.80 5.35
N ALA A 286 -15.28 9.32 5.12
CA ALA A 286 -14.12 9.74 5.90
C ALA A 286 -13.76 11.23 5.68
N ASP A 287 -13.82 11.71 4.45
CA ASP A 287 -13.65 13.13 4.11
C ASP A 287 -14.72 14.00 4.81
N HIS A 288 -15.98 13.53 4.87
CA HIS A 288 -17.06 14.22 5.58
C HIS A 288 -16.78 14.33 7.08
N VAL A 289 -16.40 13.23 7.72
CA VAL A 289 -16.04 13.23 9.15
C VAL A 289 -14.91 14.22 9.41
N ASP A 290 -13.87 14.26 8.58
CA ASP A 290 -12.74 15.17 8.77
C ASP A 290 -13.07 16.65 8.59
N ALA A 291 -14.08 16.96 7.78
CA ALA A 291 -14.53 18.32 7.50
C ALA A 291 -15.45 18.88 8.59
N PHE A 292 -16.29 18.04 9.18
CA PHE A 292 -17.36 18.50 10.09
C PHE A 292 -17.16 18.08 11.55
N GLU A 293 -16.38 17.04 11.83
CA GLU A 293 -16.11 16.62 13.20
C GLU A 293 -14.76 17.13 13.70
N VAL A 294 -14.74 17.60 14.94
CA VAL A 294 -13.50 17.98 15.63
C VAL A 294 -12.94 16.74 16.31
N ALA A 295 -11.73 16.34 15.93
CA ALA A 295 -11.04 15.23 16.60
C ALA A 295 -10.75 15.61 18.06
N GLN A 296 -11.27 14.80 18.99
CA GLN A 296 -11.00 14.98 20.41
C GLN A 296 -9.55 14.60 20.70
N CYS A 297 -8.82 15.53 21.30
CA CYS A 297 -7.46 15.34 21.78
C CYS A 297 -7.50 14.66 23.16
N LEU A 298 -6.83 13.51 23.30
CA LEU A 298 -6.61 12.82 24.57
C LEU A 298 -5.62 13.58 25.46
N LEU A 299 -4.63 14.24 24.85
CA LEU A 299 -3.64 15.06 25.54
C LEU A 299 -3.91 16.55 25.28
N PRO A 300 -3.93 17.41 26.32
CA PRO A 300 -4.19 18.85 26.17
C PRO A 300 -2.95 19.64 25.71
N MET A 301 -2.16 19.09 24.79
CA MET A 301 -0.91 19.69 24.28
C MET A 301 -1.16 20.54 23.02
N PRO A 302 -0.47 21.69 22.82
CA PRO A 302 -0.58 22.49 21.59
C PRO A 302 -0.27 21.68 20.33
N MET A 303 0.77 20.86 20.35
CA MET A 303 1.14 19.93 19.28
C MET A 303 -0.01 18.99 18.90
N ASN A 304 -0.77 18.50 19.89
CA ASN A 304 -1.88 17.59 19.63
C ASN A 304 -3.00 18.31 18.88
N LYS A 305 -3.34 19.54 19.30
CA LYS A 305 -4.32 20.38 18.60
C LYS A 305 -3.87 20.72 17.18
N GLN A 306 -2.60 21.07 16.99
CA GLN A 306 -2.03 21.35 15.66
C GLN A 306 -2.15 20.12 14.74
N MET A 307 -1.80 18.93 15.22
CA MET A 307 -1.86 17.74 14.37
C MET A 307 -3.30 17.30 14.11
N ALA A 308 -4.23 17.52 15.05
CA ALA A 308 -5.67 17.25 14.87
C ALA A 308 -6.32 18.13 13.79
N THR A 309 -5.84 19.37 13.59
CA THR A 309 -6.32 20.25 12.53
C THR A 309 -5.73 19.89 11.17
N LEU A 310 -4.46 19.45 11.13
CA LEU A 310 -3.75 19.17 9.88
C LEU A 310 -4.01 17.78 9.32
N TYR A 311 -3.92 16.73 10.14
CA TYR A 311 -4.03 15.34 9.70
C TYR A 311 -5.47 14.87 9.60
N THR A 312 -5.69 13.89 8.72
CA THR A 312 -6.94 13.12 8.75
C THR A 312 -7.11 12.43 10.10
N ARG A 313 -8.35 12.19 10.53
CA ARG A 313 -8.65 11.62 11.85
C ARG A 313 -7.88 10.33 12.12
N THR A 314 -7.81 9.42 11.15
CA THR A 314 -7.08 8.16 11.30
C THR A 314 -5.58 8.38 11.44
N MET A 315 -4.99 9.33 10.70
CA MET A 315 -3.56 9.62 10.82
C MET A 315 -3.24 10.38 12.11
N PHE A 316 -4.13 11.29 12.55
CA PHE A 316 -4.04 11.94 13.84
C PHE A 316 -4.05 10.93 14.99
N GLN A 317 -4.96 9.96 14.98
CA GLN A 317 -5.01 8.91 16.02
C GLN A 317 -3.70 8.10 16.09
N LYS A 318 -3.09 7.79 14.95
CA LYS A 318 -1.78 7.11 14.92
C LYS A 318 -0.66 7.99 15.50
N PHE A 319 -0.68 9.29 15.19
CA PHE A 319 0.24 10.25 15.77
C PHE A 319 0.05 10.37 17.29
N GLU A 320 -1.20 10.52 17.74
CA GLU A 320 -1.56 10.67 19.15
C GLU A 320 -1.15 9.44 19.97
N GLN A 321 -1.28 8.24 19.39
CA GLN A 321 -0.76 7.01 20.00
C GLN A 321 0.77 7.05 20.19
N GLU A 322 1.54 7.52 19.21
CA GLU A 322 2.99 7.68 19.36
C GLU A 322 3.32 8.74 20.42
N LEU A 323 2.57 9.83 20.46
CA LEU A 323 2.73 10.89 21.46
C LEU A 323 2.43 10.36 22.88
N ILE A 324 1.39 9.57 23.07
CA ILE A 324 1.11 8.93 24.35
C ILE A 324 2.23 7.95 24.72
N GLN A 325 2.62 7.05 23.81
CA GLN A 325 3.69 6.08 24.06
C GLN A 325 5.03 6.74 24.38
N SER A 326 5.28 7.93 23.84
CA SER A 326 6.50 8.66 24.10
C SER A 326 6.68 9.05 25.57
N THR A 327 5.60 9.13 26.36
CA THR A 327 5.65 9.37 27.81
C THR A 327 6.30 8.25 28.62
N ALA A 328 6.33 7.03 28.08
CA ALA A 328 6.97 5.87 28.70
C ALA A 328 8.43 5.68 28.24
N CYS A 329 8.97 6.60 27.44
CA CYS A 329 10.35 6.56 26.95
C CYS A 329 11.29 7.31 27.91
N PHE A 330 12.43 6.70 28.21
CA PHE A 330 13.49 7.30 29.04
C PHE A 330 14.65 7.73 28.16
N LEU A 331 15.09 8.98 28.27
CA LEU A 331 16.23 9.51 27.52
C LEU A 331 17.49 9.52 28.37
N GLU A 332 18.57 9.02 27.79
CA GLU A 332 19.92 9.06 28.36
C GLU A 332 20.87 9.69 27.34
N LEU A 333 21.63 10.71 27.77
CA LEU A 333 22.63 11.34 26.90
C LEU A 333 23.75 10.34 26.62
N LYS A 334 23.97 10.03 25.34
CA LYS A 334 25.03 9.12 24.90
C LYS A 334 26.31 9.89 24.59
N THR A 335 26.21 10.87 23.69
CA THR A 335 27.33 11.69 23.26
C THR A 335 26.84 13.06 22.82
N GLU A 336 27.69 14.06 22.96
CA GLU A 336 27.44 15.41 22.48
C GLU A 336 28.72 15.96 21.85
N ASP A 337 28.60 16.50 20.65
CA ASP A 337 29.68 17.25 19.98
C ASP A 337 29.19 18.66 19.60
N ALA A 338 30.02 19.42 18.86
CA ALA A 338 29.70 20.79 18.47
C ALA A 338 28.46 20.89 17.56
N CYS A 339 28.16 19.86 16.78
CA CYS A 339 27.14 19.88 15.73
C CYS A 339 25.89 19.07 16.08
N LYS A 340 26.00 18.04 16.92
CA LYS A 340 24.90 17.12 17.23
C LYS A 340 24.92 16.60 18.67
N VAL A 341 23.75 16.18 19.13
CA VAL A 341 23.51 15.51 20.39
C VAL A 341 22.87 14.15 20.11
N VAL A 342 23.36 13.10 20.77
CA VAL A 342 22.88 11.73 20.59
C VAL A 342 22.31 11.23 21.91
N PHE A 343 21.08 10.72 21.85
CA PHE A 343 20.37 10.12 22.98
C PHE A 343 20.12 8.65 22.75
N ASN A 344 20.32 7.85 23.78
CA ASN A 344 19.69 6.55 23.92
C ASN A 344 18.29 6.78 24.46
N VAL A 345 17.28 6.36 23.70
CA VAL A 345 15.88 6.41 24.12
C VAL A 345 15.40 5.00 24.37
N SER A 346 15.22 4.66 25.64
CA SER A 346 14.84 3.33 26.06
C SER A 346 13.37 3.22 26.41
N GLU A 347 12.77 2.08 26.08
CA GLU A 347 11.45 1.69 26.54
C GLU A 347 11.50 0.31 27.20
N ARG A 348 10.76 0.14 28.30
CA ARG A 348 10.56 -1.17 28.92
C ARG A 348 9.28 -1.78 28.38
N LYS A 349 9.40 -2.89 27.65
CA LYS A 349 8.26 -3.65 27.15
C LYS A 349 8.46 -5.12 27.43
N ASN A 350 7.51 -5.75 28.14
CA ASN A 350 7.56 -7.17 28.49
C ASN A 350 8.88 -7.62 29.15
N TRP A 351 9.42 -6.82 30.08
CA TRP A 351 10.71 -7.06 30.75
C TRP A 351 11.95 -7.01 29.87
N GLU A 352 11.81 -6.71 28.57
CA GLU A 352 12.90 -6.40 27.66
C GLU A 352 13.01 -4.88 27.48
N THR A 353 14.24 -4.36 27.53
CA THR A 353 14.52 -2.96 27.23
C THR A 353 14.90 -2.84 25.76
N ARG A 354 14.12 -2.10 24.98
CA ARG A 354 14.52 -1.69 23.63
C ARG A 354 15.13 -0.31 23.70
N VAL A 355 16.22 -0.10 22.98
CA VAL A 355 16.92 1.18 22.93
C VAL A 355 16.98 1.63 21.47
N ALA A 356 16.41 2.79 21.21
CA ALA A 356 16.58 3.48 19.95
C ALA A 356 17.57 4.64 20.12
N GLU A 357 18.39 4.87 19.10
CA GLU A 357 19.27 6.04 19.06
C GLU A 357 18.54 7.19 18.40
N VAL A 358 18.52 8.36 19.04
CA VAL A 358 18.00 9.60 18.49
C VAL A 358 19.14 10.60 18.34
N VAL A 359 19.35 11.07 17.12
CA VAL A 359 20.38 12.07 16.79
C VAL A 359 19.68 13.39 16.50
N HIS A 360 20.00 14.41 17.30
CA HIS A 360 19.52 15.77 17.12
C HIS A 360 20.67 16.66 16.65
N VAL A 361 20.50 17.33 15.51
CA VAL A 361 21.46 18.31 14.99
C VAL A 361 21.18 19.64 15.68
N LYS A 362 22.20 20.35 16.19
CA LYS A 362 22.00 21.59 16.96
C LYS A 362 21.60 22.78 16.08
N ASP A 363 22.23 22.88 14.90
CA ASP A 363 22.04 24.03 13.99
C ASP A 363 20.82 23.89 13.07
N SER A 364 20.07 22.78 13.20
CA SER A 364 18.85 22.56 12.44
C SER A 364 17.87 21.87 13.36
N ASP A 365 16.59 22.25 13.39
CA ASP A 365 15.57 21.55 14.22
C ASP A 365 15.27 20.13 13.68
N HIS A 366 16.29 19.31 13.48
CA HIS A 366 16.28 18.02 12.84
C HIS A 366 16.74 16.97 13.83
N ALA A 367 15.82 16.10 14.18
CA ALA A 367 16.05 14.84 14.86
C ALA A 367 15.83 13.66 13.89
N SER A 368 16.72 12.69 13.93
CA SER A 368 16.56 11.39 13.27
C SER A 368 16.59 10.28 14.30
N CYS A 369 15.98 9.14 13.99
CA CYS A 369 15.93 8.00 14.91
C CYS A 369 16.28 6.70 14.19
N SER A 370 17.04 5.83 14.88
CA SER A 370 17.40 4.50 14.37
C SER A 370 16.19 3.62 14.04
N CYS A 371 15.03 3.84 14.67
CA CYS A 371 13.82 3.05 14.38
C CYS A 371 13.22 3.32 12.98
N LYS A 372 13.61 4.43 12.33
CA LYS A 372 13.19 4.83 10.97
C LYS A 372 11.68 4.91 10.73
N ARG A 373 10.89 5.10 11.80
CA ARG A 373 9.42 5.13 11.67
C ARG A 373 8.92 6.30 10.83
N PHE A 374 9.56 7.47 10.94
CA PHE A 374 9.12 8.63 10.16
C PHE A 374 9.38 8.40 8.67
N GLU A 375 10.55 7.87 8.33
CA GLU A 375 10.93 7.52 6.96
C GLU A 375 10.00 6.44 6.39
N PHE A 376 9.67 5.41 7.18
CA PHE A 376 8.85 4.28 6.76
C PHE A 376 7.34 4.58 6.68
N VAL A 377 6.81 5.34 7.65
CA VAL A 377 5.36 5.56 7.86
C VAL A 377 4.94 6.99 7.50
N GLY A 378 5.83 7.97 7.62
CA GLY A 378 5.51 9.40 7.54
C GLY A 378 4.88 9.98 8.82
N ILE A 379 4.95 9.23 9.93
CA ILE A 379 4.49 9.67 11.25
C ILE A 379 5.68 9.60 12.20
N ILE A 380 5.93 10.71 12.89
CA ILE A 380 7.06 10.83 13.81
C ILE A 380 6.98 9.78 14.92
N CYS A 381 8.13 9.20 15.28
CA CYS A 381 8.18 8.16 16.29
C CYS A 381 8.11 8.71 17.71
N LYS A 382 7.62 7.87 18.61
CA LYS A 382 7.65 8.12 20.05
C LYS A 382 9.03 8.51 20.59
N HIS A 383 10.13 8.03 20.02
CA HIS A 383 11.48 8.34 20.52
C HIS A 383 11.85 9.80 20.27
N ILE A 384 11.59 10.32 19.06
CA ILE A 384 11.80 11.73 18.73
C ILE A 384 10.81 12.61 19.51
N LEU A 385 9.56 12.16 19.68
CA LEU A 385 8.59 12.87 20.51
C LEU A 385 9.01 12.97 21.98
N ALA A 386 9.71 11.96 22.50
CA ALA A 386 10.28 12.00 23.84
C ALA A 386 11.35 13.08 23.97
N LEU A 387 12.20 13.23 22.96
CA LEU A 387 13.15 14.34 22.86
C LEU A 387 12.43 15.69 22.81
N PHE A 388 11.44 15.84 21.93
CA PHE A 388 10.70 17.10 21.76
C PHE A 388 9.99 17.54 23.04
N ARG A 389 9.43 16.60 23.83
CA ARG A 389 8.85 16.94 25.13
C ARG A 389 9.90 17.43 26.13
N ARG A 390 11.08 16.80 26.16
CA ARG A 390 12.17 17.23 27.05
C ARG A 390 12.64 18.63 26.68
N ASP A 391 12.77 18.90 25.38
CA ASP A 391 13.20 20.19 24.85
C ASP A 391 12.06 21.22 24.79
N GLN A 392 10.89 20.89 25.36
CA GLN A 392 9.70 21.75 25.45
C GLN A 392 9.22 22.31 24.10
N ILE A 393 9.38 21.53 23.03
CA ILE A 393 8.88 21.87 21.71
C ILE A 393 7.35 21.73 21.72
N GLU A 394 6.65 22.87 21.66
CA GLU A 394 5.20 22.91 21.76
C GLU A 394 4.46 22.57 20.47
N TYR A 395 5.08 22.81 19.31
CA TYR A 395 4.49 22.61 17.98
C TYR A 395 5.37 21.70 17.13
N MET A 396 4.73 20.86 16.31
CA MET A 396 5.41 19.99 15.37
C MET A 396 6.14 20.84 14.31
N PRO A 397 7.46 20.66 14.12
CA PRO A 397 8.17 21.29 13.02
C PRO A 397 7.68 20.76 11.66
N ASP A 398 7.55 21.64 10.67
CA ASP A 398 6.94 21.34 9.37
C ASP A 398 7.58 20.16 8.63
N LYS A 399 8.89 19.94 8.81
CA LYS A 399 9.62 18.82 8.19
C LYS A 399 9.10 17.44 8.64
N TYR A 400 8.41 17.36 9.77
CA TYR A 400 7.79 16.14 10.30
C TYR A 400 6.29 16.04 9.98
N ILE A 401 5.72 17.02 9.27
CA ILE A 401 4.32 17.05 8.87
C ILE A 401 4.20 16.66 7.41
N LEU A 402 4.04 15.36 7.15
CA LEU A 402 4.01 14.85 5.79
C LEU A 402 2.72 15.29 5.07
N LYS A 403 2.87 15.99 3.93
CA LYS A 403 1.75 16.51 3.14
C LYS A 403 0.70 15.45 2.84
N ARG A 404 1.13 14.22 2.52
CA ARG A 404 0.29 13.06 2.20
C ARG A 404 -0.81 12.78 3.24
N TRP A 405 -0.52 12.98 4.52
CA TRP A 405 -1.43 12.62 5.61
C TRP A 405 -2.38 13.77 5.97
N LYS A 406 -2.25 14.93 5.32
CA LYS A 406 -3.09 16.10 5.59
C LYS A 406 -4.49 15.93 5.01
N LYS A 407 -5.46 16.59 5.64
CA LYS A 407 -6.84 16.73 5.11
C LYS A 407 -6.87 17.41 3.74
N THR A 408 -5.95 18.34 3.49
CA THR A 408 -5.83 19.13 2.25
C THR A 408 -5.01 18.48 1.15
N THR A 409 -4.66 17.19 1.27
CA THR A 409 -3.79 16.50 0.30
C THR A 409 -4.32 16.58 -1.13
N LYS A 410 -5.65 16.46 -1.31
CA LYS A 410 -6.33 16.41 -2.61
C LYS A 410 -6.59 17.79 -3.25
N SER A 411 -6.14 18.88 -2.62
CA SER A 411 -6.41 20.25 -3.11
C SER A 411 -5.52 20.69 -4.28
N GLY A 412 -4.54 19.86 -4.69
CA GLY A 412 -3.65 20.16 -5.81
C GLY A 412 -4.21 19.80 -7.18
N LEU A 413 -3.69 20.45 -8.22
CA LEU A 413 -3.87 20.02 -9.61
C LEU A 413 -3.00 18.78 -9.87
N VAL A 414 -3.53 17.85 -10.65
CA VAL A 414 -2.81 16.67 -11.13
C VAL A 414 -2.88 16.70 -12.65
N SER A 415 -1.73 16.68 -13.30
CA SER A 415 -1.62 16.69 -14.76
C SER A 415 -0.96 15.40 -15.25
N ASP A 416 -1.34 14.96 -16.45
CA ASP A 416 -0.69 13.86 -17.14
C ASP A 416 0.68 14.28 -17.74
N ALA A 417 1.35 13.32 -18.39
CA ALA A 417 2.66 13.56 -19.01
C ALA A 417 2.64 14.61 -20.13
N ASN A 418 1.47 14.91 -20.70
CA ASN A 418 1.29 15.91 -21.75
C ASN A 418 0.88 17.28 -21.18
N GLY A 419 0.76 17.40 -19.86
CA GLY A 419 0.35 18.62 -19.16
C GLY A 419 -1.17 18.82 -19.06
N ASN A 420 -1.98 17.85 -19.52
CA ASN A 420 -3.44 17.94 -19.42
C ASN A 420 -3.90 17.64 -18.00
N GLU A 421 -4.81 18.44 -17.47
CA GLU A 421 -5.38 18.24 -16.13
C GLU A 421 -6.23 16.97 -16.08
N ILE A 422 -5.94 16.09 -15.13
CA ILE A 422 -6.72 14.89 -14.85
C ILE A 422 -7.87 15.26 -13.91
N LYS A 423 -9.05 15.49 -14.50
CA LYS A 423 -10.29 15.76 -13.77
C LYS A 423 -11.03 14.46 -13.47
N ASP A 424 -11.42 14.27 -12.21
CA ASP A 424 -12.31 13.17 -11.85
C ASP A 424 -13.75 13.49 -12.28
N CYS A 425 -14.55 12.45 -12.54
CA CYS A 425 -15.98 12.60 -12.89
C CYS A 425 -16.84 12.98 -11.68
N ALA A 426 -16.29 13.68 -10.68
CA ALA A 426 -17.10 14.23 -9.61
C ALA A 426 -17.97 15.34 -10.22
N ASP A 427 -19.28 15.10 -10.25
CA ASP A 427 -20.30 16.08 -10.62
C ASP A 427 -19.90 17.47 -10.06
N PRO A 428 -19.82 18.53 -10.89
CA PRO A 428 -19.40 19.86 -10.47
C PRO A 428 -20.10 20.37 -9.20
N GLY A 429 -21.32 19.89 -8.90
CA GLY A 429 -22.04 20.19 -7.65
C GLY A 429 -21.35 19.71 -6.36
N LEU A 430 -20.53 18.65 -6.40
CA LEU A 430 -19.71 18.18 -5.26
C LEU A 430 -18.38 18.92 -5.14
N LEU A 431 -17.83 19.42 -6.25
CA LEU A 431 -16.60 20.22 -6.26
C LEU A 431 -16.84 21.64 -5.75
N ILE A 432 -17.99 22.27 -6.03
CA ILE A 432 -18.34 23.62 -5.56
C ILE A 432 -18.40 23.69 -4.02
N LYS A 433 -18.74 22.61 -3.32
CA LYS A 433 -18.67 22.56 -1.85
C LYS A 433 -17.23 22.41 -1.30
N ARG A 434 -16.29 21.88 -2.10
CA ARG A 434 -14.88 21.74 -1.69
C ARG A 434 -14.07 23.03 -1.85
N SER A 435 -14.42 23.89 -2.81
CA SER A 435 -13.74 25.16 -3.07
C SER A 435 -14.35 26.37 -2.35
N THR A 436 -15.57 26.26 -1.81
CA THR A 436 -16.20 27.32 -0.99
C THR A 436 -15.94 27.17 0.51
N MET A 437 -15.20 26.14 0.94
CA MET A 437 -14.86 25.88 2.36
C MET A 437 -13.35 25.88 2.65
N SER A 438 -12.53 26.48 1.77
CA SER A 438 -11.11 26.77 2.03
C SER A 438 -10.91 28.12 2.69
#